data_AF-A0A2X3D1V2-F1
#
_entry.id   AF-A0A2X3D1V2-F1
#
_cell.length_a   1.000
_cell.length_b   1.000
_cell.length_c   1.000
_cell.angle_alpha   90.00
_cell.angle_beta   90.00
_cell.angle_gamma   90.00
#
_symmetry.space_group_name_H-M   'P 1'
#
loop_
_entity.id
_entity.type
_entity.pdbx_description
1 polymer ?
#
loop_
_entity_poly.entity_id
_entity_poly.type
_entity_poly.pdbx_seq_one_letter_code
_entity_poly.pdbx_strand_id
1 'polypeptide(L)'
;MTTRTPSSGWLSRLAQGSLVKQILIGLVLGVLLALVSKPAAIAVGLLGTLFVGALKAVAPVLVLMLVMASIANHQHGQKTSIRPILFLYLLGTFSAALTAVLFSFSFPRPCT
;
A
#
# COMPACT_ATOMS: atom_id res chain seq x y z
N MET A 1 29.87 -0.13 30.80
CA MET A 1 28.74 -0.75 31.53
C MET A 1 27.50 0.09 31.25
N THR A 2 26.80 -0.19 30.16
CA THR A 2 25.57 0.54 29.76
C THR A 2 24.40 -0.43 29.86
N THR A 3 23.50 -0.11 30.78
CA THR A 3 22.33 -0.91 31.19
C THR A 3 21.32 -0.97 30.05
N ARG A 4 21.10 -2.16 29.48
CA ARG A 4 19.97 -2.43 28.57
C ARG A 4 18.70 -2.53 29.41
N THR A 5 17.90 -1.46 29.42
CA THR A 5 16.55 -1.45 29.98
C THR A 5 15.68 -2.48 29.24
N PRO A 6 15.10 -3.50 29.91
CA PRO A 6 14.17 -4.42 29.27
C PRO A 6 12.80 -3.74 29.24
N SER A 7 12.48 -3.04 28.14
CA SER A 7 11.14 -2.48 27.94
C SER A 7 10.21 -3.56 27.36
N SER A 8 9.25 -3.95 28.20
CA SER A 8 7.93 -4.51 27.88
C SER A 8 7.80 -5.32 26.57
N GLY A 9 7.76 -6.64 26.72
CA GLY A 9 7.68 -7.64 25.66
C GLY A 9 6.48 -7.58 24.70
N TRP A 10 5.59 -6.59 24.78
CA TRP A 10 4.49 -6.38 23.83
C TRP A 10 4.89 -5.44 22.67
N LEU A 11 5.59 -4.34 22.98
CA LEU A 11 6.09 -3.38 21.98
C LEU A 11 7.22 -3.98 21.14
N SER A 12 8.13 -4.72 21.76
CA SER A 12 9.23 -5.40 21.07
C SER A 12 8.75 -6.54 20.16
N ARG A 13 7.65 -7.21 20.51
CA ARG A 13 7.01 -8.24 19.66
C ARG A 13 6.26 -7.66 18.47
N LEU A 14 5.65 -6.49 18.63
CA LEU A 14 5.06 -5.72 17.52
C LEU A 14 6.16 -5.15 16.61
N ALA A 15 7.26 -4.65 17.19
CA ALA A 15 8.39 -4.10 16.44
C ALA A 15 9.27 -5.15 15.72
N GLN A 16 9.29 -6.41 16.19
CA GLN A 16 9.88 -7.54 15.46
C GLN A 16 8.91 -8.18 14.45
N GLY A 17 7.66 -7.74 14.40
CA GLY A 17 6.67 -8.22 13.42
C GLY A 17 6.99 -7.74 12.01
N SER A 18 6.60 -8.51 11.00
CA SER A 18 6.66 -8.06 9.60
C SER A 18 5.93 -6.73 9.45
N LEU A 19 6.59 -5.73 8.87
CA LEU A 19 6.06 -4.38 8.62
C LEU A 19 4.68 -4.41 7.93
N VAL A 20 4.45 -5.43 7.10
CA VAL A 20 3.16 -5.72 6.46
C VAL A 20 2.06 -6.03 7.48
N LYS A 21 2.34 -6.84 8.51
CA LYS A 21 1.36 -7.16 9.57
C LYS A 21 0.99 -5.93 10.38
N GLN A 22 1.94 -5.03 10.61
CA GLN A 22 1.69 -3.78 11.33
C GLN A 22 0.74 -2.86 10.55
N ILE A 23 0.92 -2.74 9.23
CA ILE A 23 0.01 -1.97 8.37
C ILE A 23 -1.38 -2.60 8.35
N LEU A 24 -1.47 -3.93 8.28
CA LEU A 24 -2.76 -4.64 8.33
C LEU A 24 -3.52 -4.39 9.63
N ILE A 25 -2.85 -4.50 10.77
CA ILE A 25 -3.47 -4.23 12.08
C ILE A 25 -3.92 -2.77 12.14
N GLY A 26 -3.10 -1.82 11.66
CA GLY A 26 -3.45 -0.41 11.57
C GLY A 26 -4.67 -0.14 10.67
N LEU A 27 -4.79 -0.83 9.54
CA LEU A 27 -5.94 -0.73 8.63
C LEU A 27 -7.22 -1.20 9.31
N VAL A 28 -7.19 -2.38 9.94
CA VAL A 28 -8.36 -2.94 10.64
C VAL A 28 -8.79 -2.03 11.78
N LEU A 29 -7.84 -1.55 12.59
CA LEU A 29 -8.11 -0.59 13.66
C LEU A 29 -8.68 0.73 13.12
N GLY A 30 -8.15 1.25 12.00
CA GLY A 30 -8.66 2.46 11.36
C GLY A 30 -10.10 2.31 10.87
N VAL A 31 -10.44 1.17 10.25
CA VAL A 31 -11.81 0.86 9.83
C VAL A 31 -12.75 0.75 11.04
N LEU A 32 -12.35 0.04 12.10
CA LEU A 32 -13.14 -0.07 13.33
C LEU A 32 -13.39 1.29 13.98
N LEU A 33 -12.36 2.14 14.05
CA LEU A 33 -12.46 3.49 14.61
C LEU A 33 -13.41 4.37 13.78
N ALA A 34 -13.38 4.25 12.46
CA ALA A 34 -14.31 4.94 11.55
C ALA A 34 -15.77 4.51 11.74
N LEU A 35 -16.02 3.25 12.08
CA LEU A 35 -17.37 2.74 12.36
C LEU A 35 -17.90 3.20 13.72
N VAL A 36 -17.04 3.32 14.74
CA VAL A 36 -17.44 3.72 16.09
C VAL A 36 -17.66 5.24 16.19
N SER A 37 -16.81 6.07 15.56
CA SER A 37 -16.86 7.52 15.73
C SER A 37 -16.37 8.29 14.49
N LYS A 38 -17.31 8.91 13.77
CA LYS A 38 -17.00 9.86 12.68
C LYS A 38 -16.10 11.04 13.09
N PRO A 39 -16.29 11.73 14.24
CA PRO A 39 -15.43 12.86 14.58
C PRO A 39 -13.99 12.44 14.86
N ALA A 40 -13.78 11.28 15.51
CA ALA A 40 -12.45 10.73 15.70
C ALA A 40 -11.82 10.31 14.36
N ALA A 41 -12.61 9.76 13.44
CA ALA A 41 -12.16 9.41 12.11
C ALA A 41 -11.68 10.61 11.29
N ILE A 42 -12.30 11.79 11.44
CA ILE A 42 -11.88 13.02 10.74
C ILE A 42 -10.50 13.48 11.24
N ALA A 43 -10.29 13.47 12.56
CA ALA A 43 -9.01 13.87 13.16
C ALA A 43 -7.87 12.94 12.72
N VAL A 44 -8.09 11.62 12.76
CA VAL A 44 -7.11 10.63 12.30
C VAL A 44 -6.95 10.66 10.77
N GLY A 45 -8.02 10.95 10.03
CA GLY A 45 -8.00 11.11 8.57
C GLY A 45 -7.10 12.26 8.13
N LEU A 46 -7.03 13.34 8.89
CA LEU A 46 -6.11 14.45 8.65
C LEU A 46 -4.63 14.01 8.75
N LEU A 47 -4.29 13.16 9.73
CA LEU A 47 -2.95 12.57 9.78
C LEU A 47 -2.67 11.66 8.56
N GLY A 48 -3.70 10.96 8.08
CA GLY A 48 -3.61 10.14 6.86
C GLY A 48 -3.35 10.97 5.60
N THR A 49 -4.01 12.12 5.44
CA THR A 49 -3.78 13.00 4.28
C THR A 49 -2.38 13.61 4.31
N LEU A 50 -1.86 13.98 5.49
CA LEU A 50 -0.48 14.43 5.64
C LEU A 50 0.53 13.32 5.31
N PHE A 51 0.28 12.08 5.75
CA PHE A 51 1.14 10.92 5.44
C PHE A 51 1.19 10.63 3.93
N VAL A 52 0.03 10.54 3.27
CA VAL A 52 -0.02 10.33 1.82
C VAL A 52 0.57 11.52 1.06
N GLY A 53 0.37 12.75 1.57
CA GLY A 53 0.99 13.96 1.02
C GLY A 53 2.51 13.89 1.05
N ALA A 54 3.10 13.50 2.18
CA ALA A 54 4.54 13.29 2.32
C ALA A 54 5.05 12.19 1.37
N LEU A 55 4.36 11.04 1.28
CA LEU A 55 4.73 9.96 0.35
C LEU A 55 4.66 10.41 -1.11
N LYS A 56 3.63 11.18 -1.48
CA LYS A 56 3.50 11.75 -2.84
C LYS A 56 4.62 12.73 -3.16
N ALA A 57 5.08 13.53 -2.20
CA ALA A 57 6.19 14.46 -2.40
C ALA A 57 7.51 13.73 -2.69
N VAL A 58 7.71 12.55 -2.09
CA VAL A 58 8.91 11.72 -2.29
C VAL A 58 8.87 10.98 -3.64
N ALA A 59 7.69 10.65 -4.15
CA ALA A 59 7.53 9.84 -5.37
C ALA A 59 8.27 10.40 -6.61
N PRO A 60 8.14 11.69 -7.00
CA PRO A 60 8.86 12.24 -8.15
C PRO A 60 10.38 12.12 -8.04
N VAL A 61 10.93 12.37 -6.85
CA VAL A 61 12.39 12.30 -6.62
C VAL A 61 12.88 10.86 -6.77
N LEU A 62 12.17 9.90 -6.18
CA LEU A 62 12.49 8.48 -6.32
C LEU A 62 12.39 8.00 -7.76
N VAL A 63 11.37 8.44 -8.50
CA VAL A 63 11.20 8.07 -9.92
C VAL A 63 12.35 8.63 -10.75
N LEU A 64 12.73 9.90 -10.58
CA LEU A 64 13.87 10.48 -11.30
C LEU A 64 15.19 9.74 -10.99
N MET A 65 15.42 9.42 -9.72
CA MET A 65 16.60 8.67 -9.30
C MET A 65 16.61 7.25 -9.90
N LEU A 66 15.47 6.57 -9.91
CA LEU A 66 15.30 5.26 -10.55
C LEU A 66 15.54 5.32 -12.06
N VAL A 67 15.06 6.36 -12.75
CA VAL A 67 15.29 6.54 -14.18
C VAL A 67 16.79 6.72 -14.47
N MET A 68 17.46 7.60 -13.74
CA MET A 68 18.91 7.81 -13.89
C MET A 68 19.71 6.54 -13.57
N ALA A 69 19.34 5.83 -12.50
CA ALA A 69 19.96 4.55 -12.15
C ALA A 69 19.73 3.48 -13.21
N SER A 70 18.53 3.39 -13.80
CA SER A 70 18.21 2.44 -14.87
C SER A 70 18.95 2.74 -16.17
N ILE A 71 19.22 4.02 -16.48
CA ILE A 71 20.01 4.44 -17.64
C ILE A 71 21.49 4.09 -17.40
N ALA A 72 22.03 4.41 -16.22
CA ALA A 72 23.42 4.11 -15.88
C ALA A 72 23.70 2.61 -15.71
N ASN A 73 22.72 1.84 -15.23
CA ASN A 73 22.80 0.39 -15.02
C ASN A 73 22.38 -0.42 -16.26
N HIS A 74 22.08 0.24 -17.39
CA HIS A 74 21.70 -0.44 -18.63
C HIS A 74 22.93 -1.00 -19.37
N GLN A 75 23.32 -2.23 -19.02
CA GLN A 75 24.26 -3.03 -19.81
C GLN A 75 23.53 -3.55 -21.08
N HIS A 76 24.00 -3.14 -22.26
CA HIS A 76 23.49 -3.57 -23.57
C HIS A 76 23.46 -5.10 -23.68
N GLY A 77 22.28 -5.74 -23.60
CA GLY A 77 22.15 -7.18 -23.90
C GLY A 77 21.07 -8.00 -23.17
N GLN A 78 20.33 -7.44 -22.20
CA GLN A 78 19.27 -8.20 -21.53
C GLN A 78 17.99 -8.26 -22.38
N LYS A 79 17.61 -9.46 -22.82
CA LYS A 79 16.37 -9.75 -23.53
C LYS A 79 15.19 -9.52 -22.59
N THR A 80 14.71 -8.28 -22.54
CA THR A 80 13.61 -7.87 -21.68
C THR A 80 12.34 -8.64 -22.05
N SER A 81 11.91 -9.50 -21.13
CA SER A 81 10.68 -10.29 -21.26
C SER A 81 9.46 -9.41 -20.96
N ILE A 82 9.25 -8.38 -21.79
CA ILE A 82 8.11 -7.45 -21.68
C ILE A 82 6.79 -8.16 -22.00
N ARG A 83 6.82 -9.15 -22.90
CA ARG A 83 5.63 -9.91 -23.33
C ARG A 83 4.87 -10.58 -22.17
N PRO A 84 5.50 -11.33 -21.24
CA PRO A 84 4.77 -11.92 -20.13
C PRO A 84 4.23 -10.90 -19.12
N ILE A 85 4.88 -9.74 -18.94
CA ILE A 85 4.35 -8.68 -18.07
C ILE A 85 3.04 -8.13 -18.65
N LEU A 86 3.00 -7.88 -19.96
CA LEU A 86 1.79 -7.44 -20.65
C LEU A 86 0.69 -8.51 -20.60
N PHE A 87 1.04 -9.78 -20.79
CA PHE A 87 0.08 -10.87 -20.72
C PHE A 87 -0.50 -11.04 -19.31
N LEU A 88 0.34 -11.00 -18.27
CA LEU A 88 -0.06 -11.03 -16.86
C LEU A 88 -0.96 -9.82 -16.51
N TYR A 89 -0.64 -8.62 -17.03
CA TYR A 89 -1.45 -7.42 -16.81
C TYR A 89 -2.81 -7.51 -17.49
N LEU A 90 -2.86 -8.02 -18.73
CA LEU A 90 -4.11 -8.21 -19.47
C LEU A 90 -5.00 -9.22 -18.75
N LEU A 91 -4.43 -10.35 -18.32
CA LEU A 91 -5.16 -11.41 -17.62
C LEU A 91 -5.65 -10.94 -16.25
N GLY A 92 -4.83 -10.20 -15.50
CA GLY A 92 -5.18 -9.67 -14.19
C GLY A 92 -6.29 -8.62 -14.26
N THR A 93 -6.14 -7.62 -15.13
CA THR A 93 -7.14 -6.55 -15.31
C THR A 93 -8.45 -7.09 -15.84
N PHE A 94 -8.39 -8.02 -16.81
CA PHE A 94 -9.58 -8.66 -17.38
C PHE A 94 -10.33 -9.49 -16.34
N SER A 95 -9.63 -10.31 -15.55
CA SER A 95 -10.24 -11.13 -14.49
C SER A 95 -10.87 -10.27 -13.40
N ALA A 96 -10.22 -9.17 -13.02
CA ALA A 96 -10.77 -8.22 -12.05
C ALA A 96 -12.03 -7.53 -12.57
N ALA A 97 -12.02 -7.08 -13.83
CA ALA A 97 -13.19 -6.45 -14.46
C ALA A 97 -14.36 -7.43 -14.60
N LEU A 98 -14.11 -8.67 -15.03
CA LEU A 98 -15.13 -9.72 -15.11
C LEU A 98 -15.78 -9.95 -13.74
N THR A 99 -14.97 -10.07 -12.69
CA THR A 99 -15.45 -10.27 -11.32
C THR A 99 -16.27 -9.06 -10.84
N ALA A 100 -15.80 -7.84 -11.10
CA ALA A 100 -16.51 -6.61 -10.73
C ALA A 100 -17.85 -6.48 -11.46
N VAL A 101 -17.92 -6.84 -12.74
CA VAL A 101 -19.15 -6.80 -13.54
C VAL A 101 -20.15 -7.85 -13.06
N LEU A 102 -19.71 -9.09 -12.81
CA LEU A 102 -20.57 -10.13 -12.23
C LEU A 102 -21.12 -9.71 -10.86
N PHE A 103 -20.28 -9.09 -10.02
CA PHE A 103 -20.71 -8.56 -8.74
C PHE A 103 -21.69 -7.37 -8.89
N SER A 104 -21.46 -6.51 -9.88
CA SER A 104 -22.35 -5.39 -10.20
C SER A 104 -23.74 -5.85 -10.65
N PHE A 105 -23.86 -6.98 -11.36
CA PHE A 105 -25.14 -7.57 -11.71
C PHE A 105 -25.81 -8.28 -10.52
N SER A 106 -25.04 -8.83 -9.58
CA SER A 106 -25.56 -9.48 -8.36
C SER A 106 -26.06 -8.46 -7.32
N PHE A 107 -25.42 -7.29 -7.24
CA PHE A 107 -25.86 -6.14 -6.44
C PHE A 107 -26.21 -4.95 -7.35
N PRO A 108 -27.38 -4.96 -8.01
CA PRO A 108 -27.86 -3.79 -8.72
C PRO A 108 -28.07 -2.67 -7.70
N ARG A 109 -27.18 -1.68 -7.69
CA ARG A 109 -27.35 -0.48 -6.86
C ARG A 109 -28.27 0.47 -7.63
N PRO A 110 -29.53 0.65 -7.21
CA PRO A 110 -30.35 1.72 -7.75
C PRO A 110 -29.67 3.05 -7.42
N CYS A 111 -29.60 3.93 -8.42
CA CYS A 111 -29.22 5.32 -8.21
C CYS A 111 -30.33 5.99 -7.38
N THR A 112 -30.05 6.19 -6.09
CA THR A 112 -30.76 7.12 -5.19
C THR A 112 -29.73 7.86 -4.37
#